data_AF-A0AAE0HIY7-F1
#
_entry.id   AF-A0AAE0HIY7-F1
#
_cell.length_a   1.000
_cell.length_b   1.000
_cell.length_c   1.000
_cell.angle_alpha   90.00
_cell.angle_beta   90.00
_cell.angle_gamma   90.00
#
_symmetry.space_group_name_H-M   'P 1'
#
loop_
_entity.id
_entity.type
_entity.pdbx_description
1 polymer ?
#
loop_
_entity_poly.entity_id
_entity_poly.type
_entity_poly.pdbx_seq_one_letter_code
_entity_poly.pdbx_strand_id
1 'polypeptide(L)'
;MSRSSPPPPPPQDAIETWQGIFSNGPYTSLKMVEYILQAGRKDIRSFVADPVGTVTGITETAIAGKHTLDQMQPVWASKTGRCTSFAVKATAALSRKVDAKKKPVYNFATYDLAGHRVARCLNTQVVIDSSSTIPGGAFVLPENRWQKFEKTDASWKFKNSESKFERAGDASGKVASSAALSSPAQAMYLCLAGVEAGVKFNIPTLFRSVGPQGQPLYHGMVAWMPCKRCIELVPDISKEKKKLKLIIQWGKNTAGAGTEADAATCADELEQFVKNYGGPNGPQQWAADGINTFSDMMFAEACALWGYPKLVNKMTPPPAK
;
A
#
# COMPACT_ATOMS: atom_id res chain seq x y z
N MET A 1 11.01 -37.94 -14.48
CA MET A 1 10.67 -36.55 -14.13
C MET A 1 11.80 -35.98 -13.26
N SER A 2 12.62 -35.07 -13.82
CA SER A 2 13.74 -34.45 -13.08
C SER A 2 13.16 -33.56 -11.97
N ARG A 3 13.43 -33.90 -10.70
CA ARG A 3 13.10 -33.04 -9.57
C ARG A 3 14.03 -31.84 -9.62
N SER A 4 13.54 -30.71 -10.14
CA SER A 4 14.32 -29.48 -10.21
C SER A 4 14.72 -29.06 -8.79
N SER A 5 16.01 -28.85 -8.54
CA SER A 5 16.53 -28.39 -7.24
C SER A 5 15.79 -27.13 -6.76
N PRO A 6 15.53 -26.97 -5.46
CA PRO A 6 14.90 -25.77 -4.92
C PRO A 6 15.70 -24.52 -5.31
N PRO A 7 15.04 -23.35 -5.48
CA PRO A 7 15.75 -22.10 -5.70
C PRO A 7 16.76 -21.84 -4.57
N PRO A 8 17.90 -21.18 -4.85
CA PRO A 8 18.77 -20.72 -3.78
C PRO A 8 18.02 -19.72 -2.88
N PRO A 9 18.39 -19.61 -1.59
CA PRO A 9 17.83 -18.59 -0.72
C PRO A 9 18.16 -17.19 -1.26
N PRO A 10 17.31 -16.18 -1.00
CA PRO A 10 17.61 -14.81 -1.35
C PRO A 10 18.83 -14.29 -0.57
N PRO A 11 19.63 -13.36 -1.14
CA PRO A 11 20.71 -12.70 -0.42
C PRO A 11 20.23 -12.05 0.88
N GLN A 12 21.02 -12.18 1.94
CA GLN A 12 20.67 -11.71 3.28
C GLN A 12 20.36 -10.21 3.32
N ASP A 13 21.09 -9.40 2.56
CA ASP A 13 20.86 -7.97 2.51
C ASP A 13 19.58 -7.57 1.76
N ALA A 14 19.11 -8.40 0.82
CA ALA A 14 17.81 -8.23 0.21
C ALA A 14 16.69 -8.50 1.23
N ILE A 15 16.85 -9.53 2.07
CA ILE A 15 15.93 -9.83 3.19
C ILE A 15 15.88 -8.66 4.16
N GLU A 16 17.03 -8.20 4.65
CA GLU A 16 17.13 -7.10 5.62
C GLU A 16 16.55 -5.79 5.07
N THR A 17 16.85 -5.47 3.80
CA THR A 17 16.29 -4.28 3.14
C THR A 17 14.76 -4.38 3.05
N TRP A 18 14.23 -5.53 2.65
CA TRP A 18 12.79 -5.76 2.55
C TRP A 18 12.12 -5.62 3.93
N GLN A 19 12.64 -6.31 4.94
CA GLN A 19 12.07 -6.34 6.30
C GLN A 19 12.12 -4.97 6.97
N GLY A 20 13.23 -4.24 6.80
CA GLY A 20 13.38 -2.87 7.29
C GLY A 20 12.34 -1.95 6.68
N ILE A 21 12.16 -1.96 5.36
CA ILE A 21 11.15 -1.14 4.69
C ILE A 21 9.73 -1.54 5.09
N PHE A 22 9.47 -2.85 5.22
CA PHE A 22 8.15 -3.37 5.57
C PHE A 22 7.71 -2.94 6.98
N SER A 23 8.64 -2.96 7.94
CA SER A 23 8.34 -2.62 9.33
C SER A 23 8.29 -1.11 9.61
N ASN A 24 9.00 -0.31 8.82
CA ASN A 24 9.18 1.12 9.08
C ASN A 24 7.98 2.01 8.76
N GLY A 25 7.02 1.53 7.96
CA GLY A 25 5.86 2.32 7.57
C GLY A 25 4.71 1.47 7.06
N PRO A 26 3.47 1.95 7.16
CA PRO A 26 2.29 1.22 6.75
C PRO A 26 2.18 1.16 5.22
N TYR A 27 1.38 0.21 4.73
CA TYR A 27 0.88 0.29 3.36
C TYR A 27 -0.23 1.34 3.34
N THR A 28 -0.05 2.47 2.65
CA THR A 28 -1.08 3.52 2.64
C THR A 28 -1.15 4.30 1.34
N SER A 29 -2.33 4.87 1.09
CA SER A 29 -2.60 5.79 -0.01
C SER A 29 -2.71 7.25 0.43
N LEU A 30 -2.74 7.53 1.75
CA LEU A 30 -2.96 8.88 2.27
C LEU A 30 -1.93 9.88 1.74
N LYS A 31 -0.63 9.55 1.85
CA LYS A 31 0.45 10.41 1.35
C LYS A 31 0.42 10.60 -0.17
N MET A 32 -0.06 9.60 -0.88
CA MET A 32 -0.21 9.67 -2.34
C MET A 32 -1.39 10.58 -2.74
N VAL A 33 -2.50 10.54 -2.00
CA VAL A 33 -3.61 11.49 -2.17
C VAL A 33 -3.15 12.90 -1.87
N GLU A 34 -2.46 13.13 -0.74
CA GLU A 34 -1.91 14.44 -0.39
C GLU A 34 -1.01 14.99 -1.52
N TYR A 35 -0.13 14.16 -2.07
CA TYR A 35 0.73 14.53 -3.19
C TYR A 35 -0.05 14.90 -4.46
N ILE A 36 -1.09 14.12 -4.80
CA ILE A 36 -1.98 14.42 -5.94
C ILE A 36 -2.66 15.78 -5.74
N LEU A 37 -3.21 16.04 -4.55
CA LEU A 37 -3.84 17.33 -4.24
C LEU A 37 -2.85 18.49 -4.37
N GLN A 38 -1.63 18.34 -3.85
CA GLN A 38 -0.58 19.35 -3.97
C GLN A 38 -0.19 19.61 -5.43
N ALA A 39 -0.01 18.56 -6.23
CA ALA A 39 0.34 18.68 -7.65
C ALA A 39 -0.77 19.39 -8.45
N GLY A 40 -2.04 19.10 -8.17
CA GLY A 40 -3.18 19.77 -8.81
C GLY A 40 -3.61 21.08 -8.16
N ARG A 41 -2.86 21.56 -7.14
CA ARG A 41 -3.19 22.77 -6.36
C ARG A 41 -4.62 22.76 -5.82
N LYS A 42 -5.05 21.61 -5.32
CA LYS A 42 -6.35 21.39 -4.69
C LYS A 42 -6.21 21.39 -3.18
N ASP A 43 -7.21 21.95 -2.50
CA ASP A 43 -7.31 21.93 -1.05
C ASP A 43 -8.07 20.69 -0.54
N ILE A 44 -7.91 20.40 0.75
CA ILE A 44 -8.52 19.23 1.41
C ILE A 44 -10.04 19.35 1.46
N ARG A 45 -10.59 20.55 1.67
CA ARG A 45 -12.03 20.78 1.75
C ARG A 45 -12.73 20.43 0.44
N SER A 46 -12.17 20.87 -0.68
CA SER A 46 -12.63 20.51 -2.03
C SER A 46 -12.61 18.99 -2.23
N PHE A 47 -11.52 18.34 -1.81
CA PHE A 47 -11.40 16.88 -1.88
C PHE A 47 -12.43 16.16 -1.02
N VAL A 48 -12.70 16.61 0.20
CA VAL A 48 -13.74 16.03 1.05
C VAL A 48 -15.12 16.24 0.41
N ALA A 49 -15.41 17.42 -0.13
CA ALA A 49 -16.70 17.72 -0.76
C ALA A 49 -16.98 16.87 -2.01
N ASP A 50 -16.00 16.75 -2.90
CA ASP A 50 -16.08 15.93 -4.12
C ASP A 50 -14.74 15.22 -4.38
N PRO A 51 -14.53 14.02 -3.79
CA PRO A 51 -13.25 13.33 -3.84
C PRO A 51 -12.84 12.96 -5.27
N VAL A 52 -13.80 12.50 -6.08
CA VAL A 52 -13.53 12.03 -7.44
C VAL A 52 -13.31 13.21 -8.36
N GLY A 53 -14.22 14.19 -8.38
CA GLY A 53 -14.09 15.35 -9.25
C GLY A 53 -12.86 16.19 -8.92
N THR A 54 -12.48 16.29 -7.65
CA THR A 54 -11.29 17.05 -7.24
C THR A 54 -10.00 16.46 -7.80
N VAL A 55 -9.86 15.13 -7.83
CA VAL A 55 -8.61 14.48 -8.27
C VAL A 55 -8.55 14.11 -9.74
N THR A 56 -9.70 14.07 -10.42
CA THR A 56 -9.81 13.57 -11.79
C THR A 56 -8.88 14.31 -12.74
N GLY A 57 -8.03 13.55 -13.43
CA GLY A 57 -7.12 14.04 -14.45
C GLY A 57 -5.86 14.71 -13.91
N ILE A 58 -5.67 14.85 -12.59
CA ILE A 58 -4.46 15.48 -12.04
C ILE A 58 -3.21 14.66 -12.37
N THR A 59 -3.26 13.35 -12.23
CA THR A 59 -2.08 12.51 -12.48
C THR A 59 -1.64 12.63 -13.93
N GLU A 60 -2.56 12.67 -14.86
CA GLU A 60 -2.26 12.85 -16.29
C GLU A 60 -1.79 14.28 -16.60
N THR A 61 -2.53 15.29 -16.14
CA THR A 61 -2.31 16.68 -16.56
C THR A 61 -1.22 17.40 -15.78
N ALA A 62 -0.95 17.02 -14.53
CA ALA A 62 0.00 17.72 -13.65
C ALA A 62 1.27 16.90 -13.35
N ILE A 63 1.21 15.57 -13.38
CA ILE A 63 2.30 14.70 -12.93
C ILE A 63 2.99 14.00 -14.12
N ALA A 64 2.24 13.33 -14.99
CA ALA A 64 2.78 12.57 -16.11
C ALA A 64 3.67 13.42 -17.02
N GLY A 65 4.90 12.96 -17.27
CA GLY A 65 5.88 13.65 -18.11
C GLY A 65 6.41 14.99 -17.56
N LYS A 66 5.88 15.46 -16.42
CA LYS A 66 6.25 16.74 -15.80
C LYS A 66 7.09 16.54 -14.55
N HIS A 67 6.85 15.46 -13.81
CA HIS A 67 7.57 15.16 -12.58
C HIS A 67 8.63 14.08 -12.81
N THR A 68 9.85 14.33 -12.37
CA THR A 68 10.93 13.34 -12.30
C THR A 68 10.74 12.42 -11.09
N LEU A 69 11.51 11.33 -11.03
CA LEU A 69 11.51 10.45 -9.86
C LEU A 69 11.91 11.20 -8.58
N ASP A 70 12.86 12.14 -8.67
CA ASP A 70 13.31 12.94 -7.55
C ASP A 70 12.21 13.89 -7.04
N GLN A 71 11.39 14.46 -7.94
CA GLN A 71 10.23 15.24 -7.55
C GLN A 71 9.10 14.39 -6.94
N MET A 72 9.08 13.09 -7.24
CA MET A 72 8.16 12.10 -6.64
C MET A 72 8.71 11.48 -5.34
N GLN A 73 9.88 11.91 -4.85
CA GLN A 73 10.51 11.41 -3.62
C GLN A 73 9.54 11.34 -2.40
N PRO A 74 8.60 12.29 -2.18
CA PRO A 74 7.64 12.21 -1.09
C PRO A 74 6.70 10.99 -1.10
N VAL A 75 6.49 10.37 -2.27
CA VAL A 75 5.56 9.23 -2.43
C VAL A 75 6.25 7.88 -2.57
N TRP A 76 7.57 7.83 -2.82
CA TRP A 76 8.31 6.56 -2.95
C TRP A 76 9.46 6.39 -1.95
N ALA A 77 10.17 7.46 -1.58
CA ALA A 77 11.32 7.40 -0.68
C ALA A 77 10.98 7.74 0.78
N SER A 78 9.69 7.89 1.08
CA SER A 78 9.15 8.15 2.42
C SER A 78 9.10 6.84 3.25
N LYS A 79 8.54 6.84 4.45
CA LYS A 79 8.28 5.58 5.21
C LYS A 79 7.02 4.87 4.69
N THR A 80 6.07 5.62 4.16
CA THR A 80 4.72 5.21 3.74
C THR A 80 4.65 4.85 2.25
N GLY A 81 3.47 4.39 1.79
CA GLY A 81 3.13 4.20 0.38
C GLY A 81 2.52 2.84 0.04
N ARG A 82 2.18 2.65 -1.24
CA ARG A 82 1.67 1.38 -1.79
C ARG A 82 2.80 0.43 -2.24
N CYS A 83 2.44 -0.68 -2.88
CA CYS A 83 3.36 -1.71 -3.37
C CYS A 83 4.46 -1.15 -4.29
N THR A 84 4.12 -0.21 -5.18
CA THR A 84 5.11 0.40 -6.08
C THR A 84 6.13 1.24 -5.33
N SER A 85 5.68 2.08 -4.39
CA SER A 85 6.58 2.86 -3.52
C SER A 85 7.54 1.96 -2.74
N PHE A 86 7.01 0.88 -2.17
CA PHE A 86 7.81 -0.14 -1.49
C PHE A 86 8.89 -0.74 -2.41
N ALA A 87 8.51 -1.18 -3.61
CA ALA A 87 9.45 -1.77 -4.57
C ALA A 87 10.54 -0.77 -4.98
N VAL A 88 10.16 0.45 -5.37
CA VAL A 88 11.11 1.49 -5.80
C VAL A 88 12.10 1.82 -4.68
N LYS A 89 11.63 1.96 -3.44
CA LYS A 89 12.48 2.21 -2.26
C LYS A 89 13.51 1.11 -2.03
N ALA A 90 13.08 -0.14 -2.06
CA ALA A 90 13.97 -1.29 -1.88
C ALA A 90 14.99 -1.38 -3.02
N THR A 91 14.55 -1.20 -4.27
CA THR A 91 15.45 -1.24 -5.41
C THR A 91 16.45 -0.09 -5.39
N ALA A 92 16.06 1.10 -4.94
CA ALA A 92 16.96 2.25 -4.83
C ALA A 92 18.01 2.07 -3.73
N ALA A 93 17.71 1.32 -2.66
CA ALA A 93 18.67 0.96 -1.64
C ALA A 93 19.64 -0.14 -2.15
N LEU A 94 19.11 -1.22 -2.71
CA LEU A 94 19.90 -2.36 -3.17
C LEU A 94 20.77 -2.03 -4.38
N SER A 95 20.31 -1.20 -5.31
CA SER A 95 21.07 -0.84 -6.53
C SER A 95 22.34 -0.03 -6.24
N ARG A 96 22.53 0.48 -5.02
CA ARG A 96 23.77 1.15 -4.60
C ARG A 96 24.87 0.17 -4.21
N LYS A 97 24.54 -1.12 -4.06
CA LYS A 97 25.49 -2.13 -3.63
C LYS A 97 26.38 -2.58 -4.77
N VAL A 98 27.68 -2.59 -4.51
CA VAL A 98 28.71 -3.04 -5.44
C VAL A 98 29.52 -4.18 -4.84
N ASP A 99 30.02 -5.08 -5.69
CA ASP A 99 30.91 -6.16 -5.28
C ASP A 99 32.34 -5.64 -5.02
N ALA A 100 33.26 -6.55 -4.63
CA ALA A 100 34.67 -6.22 -4.40
C ALA A 100 35.38 -5.61 -5.63
N LYS A 101 34.81 -5.78 -6.83
CA LYS A 101 35.32 -5.23 -8.10
C LYS A 101 34.58 -3.96 -8.52
N LYS A 102 33.81 -3.35 -7.61
CA LYS A 102 32.98 -2.16 -7.85
C LYS A 102 31.90 -2.35 -8.93
N LYS A 103 31.48 -3.59 -9.20
CA LYS A 103 30.39 -3.88 -10.15
C LYS A 103 29.05 -3.90 -9.42
N PRO A 104 27.95 -3.40 -10.02
CA PRO A 104 26.62 -3.46 -9.42
C PRO A 104 26.21 -4.91 -9.09
N VAL A 105 25.88 -5.16 -7.82
CA VAL A 105 25.37 -6.47 -7.38
C VAL A 105 23.96 -6.67 -7.91
N TYR A 106 23.15 -5.61 -7.84
CA TYR A 106 21.75 -5.62 -8.21
C TYR A 106 21.49 -4.79 -9.46
N ASN A 107 20.61 -5.30 -10.32
CA ASN A 107 20.10 -4.60 -11.49
C ASN A 107 18.60 -4.91 -11.62
N PHE A 108 17.74 -4.02 -11.18
CA PHE A 108 16.30 -4.27 -11.09
C PHE A 108 15.54 -3.78 -12.32
N ALA A 109 14.59 -4.59 -12.76
CA ALA A 109 13.52 -4.20 -13.66
C ALA A 109 12.16 -4.27 -12.93
N THR A 110 11.28 -3.32 -13.20
CA THR A 110 9.93 -3.26 -12.62
C THR A 110 8.91 -3.80 -13.61
N TYR A 111 7.96 -4.59 -13.13
CA TYR A 111 6.91 -5.20 -13.94
C TYR A 111 5.53 -4.84 -13.37
N ASP A 112 4.56 -4.63 -14.25
CA ASP A 112 3.17 -4.37 -13.86
C ASP A 112 2.35 -5.67 -14.01
N LEU A 113 1.98 -6.25 -12.88
CA LEU A 113 1.18 -7.48 -12.80
C LEU A 113 -0.30 -7.12 -12.60
N ALA A 114 -0.88 -6.45 -13.60
CA ALA A 114 -2.28 -6.00 -13.59
C ALA A 114 -2.62 -5.10 -12.38
N GLY A 115 -1.84 -4.04 -12.20
CA GLY A 115 -2.00 -3.05 -11.12
C GLY A 115 -1.18 -3.35 -9.87
N HIS A 116 -0.55 -4.52 -9.78
CA HIS A 116 0.41 -4.87 -8.74
C HIS A 116 1.83 -4.82 -9.30
N ARG A 117 2.66 -3.88 -8.82
CA ARG A 117 3.99 -3.65 -9.40
C ARG A 117 5.06 -4.25 -8.51
N VAL A 118 5.86 -5.14 -9.10
CA VAL A 118 6.97 -5.84 -8.43
C VAL A 118 8.28 -5.51 -9.12
N ALA A 119 9.39 -5.67 -8.41
CA ALA A 119 10.73 -5.54 -9.00
C ALA A 119 11.45 -6.88 -8.99
N ARG A 120 12.10 -7.22 -10.11
CA ARG A 120 12.95 -8.41 -10.25
C ARG A 120 14.36 -8.01 -10.63
N CYS A 121 15.35 -8.49 -9.89
CA CYS A 121 16.76 -8.33 -10.22
C CYS A 121 17.15 -9.24 -11.38
N LEU A 122 17.75 -8.69 -12.42
CA LEU A 122 18.25 -9.42 -13.58
C LEU A 122 19.53 -10.21 -13.25
N ASN A 123 20.36 -9.71 -12.33
CA ASN A 123 21.61 -10.35 -11.93
C ASN A 123 21.39 -11.49 -10.93
N THR A 124 20.59 -11.26 -9.89
CA THR A 124 20.42 -12.19 -8.77
C THR A 124 19.09 -12.94 -8.76
N GLN A 125 18.17 -12.59 -9.68
CA GLN A 125 16.82 -13.16 -9.78
C GLN A 125 15.93 -12.93 -8.54
N VAL A 126 16.40 -12.10 -7.61
CA VAL A 126 15.67 -11.65 -6.42
C VAL A 126 14.46 -10.84 -6.82
N VAL A 127 13.37 -11.05 -6.13
CA VAL A 127 12.10 -10.34 -6.26
C VAL A 127 11.88 -9.51 -5.01
N ILE A 128 11.47 -8.27 -5.23
CA ILE A 128 10.88 -7.40 -4.22
C ILE A 128 9.40 -7.24 -4.51
N ASP A 129 8.58 -7.72 -3.57
CA ASP A 129 7.13 -7.58 -3.57
C ASP A 129 6.65 -7.21 -2.15
N SER A 130 5.88 -6.13 -2.01
CA SER A 130 5.31 -5.72 -0.73
C SER A 130 4.23 -6.66 -0.20
N SER A 131 3.66 -7.50 -1.06
CA SER A 131 2.57 -8.43 -0.75
C SER A 131 3.07 -9.86 -0.52
N SER A 132 4.40 -10.05 -0.48
CA SER A 132 5.01 -11.34 -0.17
C SER A 132 4.51 -11.88 1.18
N THR A 133 4.33 -13.19 1.25
CA THR A 133 4.02 -13.94 2.47
C THR A 133 5.18 -14.83 2.92
N ILE A 134 6.24 -14.90 2.10
CA ILE A 134 7.39 -15.75 2.32
C ILE A 134 8.20 -15.20 3.52
N PRO A 135 8.69 -16.05 4.44
CA PRO A 135 9.64 -15.62 5.47
C PRO A 135 10.85 -14.90 4.86
N GLY A 136 11.12 -13.69 5.36
CA GLY A 136 12.14 -12.77 4.80
C GLY A 136 11.61 -11.81 3.73
N GLY A 137 10.44 -12.08 3.15
CA GLY A 137 9.70 -11.23 2.23
C GLY A 137 10.30 -11.12 0.83
N ALA A 138 11.62 -10.92 0.71
CA ALA A 138 12.33 -11.10 -0.55
C ALA A 138 12.45 -12.60 -0.90
N PHE A 139 12.42 -12.94 -2.19
CA PHE A 139 12.58 -14.33 -2.64
C PHE A 139 13.24 -14.40 -4.02
N VAL A 140 13.78 -15.56 -4.40
CA VAL A 140 14.36 -15.78 -5.73
C VAL A 140 13.32 -16.43 -6.64
N LEU A 141 13.10 -15.84 -7.82
CA LEU A 141 12.27 -16.42 -8.87
C LEU A 141 13.13 -16.86 -10.06
N PRO A 142 13.48 -18.17 -10.14
CA PRO A 142 14.19 -18.70 -11.29
C PRO A 142 13.41 -18.54 -12.58
N GLU A 143 14.14 -18.40 -13.68
CA GLU A 143 13.53 -18.34 -14.99
C GLU A 143 12.75 -19.63 -15.28
N ASN A 144 11.66 -19.45 -16.01
CA ASN A 144 10.75 -20.52 -16.44
C ASN A 144 10.05 -21.28 -15.29
N ARG A 145 10.13 -20.82 -14.03
CA ARG A 145 9.40 -21.39 -12.89
C ARG A 145 8.20 -20.54 -12.48
N TRP A 146 7.11 -21.21 -12.11
CA TRP A 146 5.95 -20.57 -11.50
C TRP A 146 6.15 -20.47 -9.99
N GLN A 147 5.92 -19.29 -9.44
CA GLN A 147 5.78 -19.04 -8.03
C GLN A 147 4.32 -18.71 -7.74
N LYS A 148 3.66 -19.55 -6.94
CA LYS A 148 2.34 -19.22 -6.40
C LYS A 148 2.51 -18.29 -5.21
N PHE A 149 1.75 -17.21 -5.16
CA PHE A 149 1.67 -16.36 -3.98
C PHE A 149 0.74 -17.03 -2.97
N GLU A 150 1.25 -17.37 -1.79
CA GLU A 150 0.45 -18.11 -0.81
C GLU A 150 -0.81 -17.33 -0.42
N LYS A 151 -1.89 -18.06 -0.10
CA LYS A 151 -3.21 -17.49 0.25
C LYS A 151 -3.85 -16.64 -0.86
N THR A 152 -3.31 -16.72 -2.07
CA THR A 152 -3.93 -16.14 -3.26
C THR A 152 -4.02 -17.18 -4.37
N ASP A 153 -4.88 -16.88 -5.33
CA ASP A 153 -4.97 -17.62 -6.58
C ASP A 153 -3.98 -17.11 -7.63
N ALA A 154 -3.10 -16.18 -7.25
CA ALA A 154 -2.14 -15.58 -8.13
C ALA A 154 -0.87 -16.42 -8.26
N SER A 155 -0.39 -16.57 -9.48
CA SER A 155 0.90 -17.18 -9.81
C SER A 155 1.68 -16.28 -10.73
N TRP A 156 3.00 -16.28 -10.57
CA TRP A 156 3.90 -15.48 -11.40
C TRP A 156 5.07 -16.31 -11.90
N LYS A 157 5.47 -16.04 -13.14
CA LYS A 157 6.59 -16.66 -13.82
C LYS A 157 7.34 -15.61 -14.60
N PHE A 158 8.65 -15.72 -14.61
CA PHE A 158 9.50 -14.92 -15.49
C PHE A 158 10.01 -15.79 -16.64
N LYS A 159 9.85 -15.34 -17.88
CA LYS A 159 10.33 -16.07 -19.06
C LYS A 159 10.61 -15.10 -20.21
N ASN A 160 11.77 -15.21 -20.86
CA ASN A 160 12.11 -14.43 -22.05
C ASN A 160 12.01 -12.92 -21.84
N SER A 161 12.54 -12.42 -20.71
CA SER A 161 12.45 -11.01 -20.31
C SER A 161 11.04 -10.46 -20.03
N GLU A 162 10.03 -11.34 -19.98
CA GLU A 162 8.66 -10.97 -19.67
C GLU A 162 8.20 -11.56 -18.33
N SER A 163 7.34 -10.80 -17.65
CA SER A 163 6.59 -11.28 -16.50
C SER A 163 5.25 -11.84 -16.94
N LYS A 164 5.00 -13.10 -16.58
CA LYS A 164 3.75 -13.82 -16.82
C LYS A 164 2.99 -13.99 -15.54
N PHE A 165 1.79 -13.42 -15.45
CA PHE A 165 0.96 -13.43 -14.26
C PHE A 165 -0.39 -14.07 -14.54
N GLU A 166 -0.82 -14.94 -13.64
CA GLU A 166 -2.10 -15.65 -13.70
C GLU A 166 -2.84 -15.44 -12.39
N ARG A 167 -4.17 -15.31 -12.43
CA ARG A 167 -5.06 -15.45 -11.26
C ARG A 167 -6.09 -16.53 -11.57
N ALA A 168 -6.18 -17.56 -10.73
CA ALA A 168 -7.26 -18.53 -10.88
C ALA A 168 -8.61 -17.81 -10.69
N GLY A 169 -9.53 -18.01 -11.65
CA GLY A 169 -10.83 -17.31 -11.68
C GLY A 169 -10.90 -16.11 -12.62
N ASP A 170 -9.83 -15.74 -13.33
CA ASP A 170 -9.97 -14.88 -14.50
C ASP A 170 -10.76 -15.64 -15.57
N ALA A 171 -11.98 -15.19 -15.86
CA ALA A 171 -12.91 -15.84 -16.80
C ALA A 171 -12.32 -16.02 -18.20
N SER A 172 -11.27 -15.26 -18.53
CA SER A 172 -10.57 -15.35 -19.80
C SER A 172 -9.50 -16.45 -19.85
N GLY A 173 -9.06 -16.98 -18.70
CA GLY A 173 -7.90 -17.88 -18.61
C GLY A 173 -6.60 -17.26 -19.15
N LYS A 174 -6.56 -15.95 -19.40
CA LYS A 174 -5.41 -15.30 -20.05
C LYS A 174 -4.30 -15.03 -19.05
N VAL A 175 -3.12 -15.50 -19.39
CA VAL A 175 -1.87 -15.09 -18.75
C VAL A 175 -1.58 -13.65 -19.14
N ALA A 176 -1.62 -12.73 -18.18
CA ALA A 176 -1.14 -11.38 -18.40
C ALA A 176 0.37 -11.44 -18.64
N SER A 177 0.84 -10.96 -19.79
CA SER A 177 2.26 -10.72 -20.04
C SER A 177 2.54 -9.24 -19.92
N SER A 178 3.59 -8.89 -19.18
CA SER A 178 4.09 -7.53 -19.07
C SER A 178 5.58 -7.52 -19.39
N ALA A 179 5.96 -6.68 -20.34
CA ALA A 179 7.33 -6.20 -20.46
C ALA A 179 7.71 -5.38 -19.22
N ALA A 180 9.01 -5.15 -19.04
CA ALA A 180 9.48 -4.23 -18.01
C ALA A 180 8.99 -2.80 -18.29
N LEU A 181 8.61 -2.09 -17.23
CA LEU A 181 8.38 -0.65 -17.31
C LEU A 181 9.69 0.08 -17.64
N SER A 182 9.58 1.18 -18.37
CA SER A 182 10.74 1.93 -18.87
C SER A 182 11.56 2.59 -17.76
N SER A 183 10.94 2.88 -16.61
CA SER A 183 11.60 3.52 -15.47
C SER A 183 10.81 3.38 -14.16
N PRO A 184 11.46 3.57 -13.00
CA PRO A 184 10.77 3.72 -11.72
C PRO A 184 9.81 4.92 -11.70
N ALA A 185 10.10 5.99 -12.45
CA ALA A 185 9.22 7.14 -12.58
C ALA A 185 7.89 6.75 -13.25
N GLN A 186 7.95 5.96 -14.34
CA GLN A 186 6.76 5.42 -14.99
C GLN A 186 5.94 4.55 -14.03
N ALA A 187 6.61 3.70 -13.24
CA ALA A 187 5.94 2.87 -12.24
C ALA A 187 5.20 3.73 -11.19
N MET A 188 5.86 4.77 -10.67
CA MET A 188 5.26 5.68 -9.70
C MET A 188 4.08 6.47 -10.28
N TYR A 189 4.19 6.95 -11.52
CA TYR A 189 3.08 7.58 -12.23
C TYR A 189 1.85 6.65 -12.29
N LEU A 190 2.03 5.41 -12.74
CA LEU A 190 0.94 4.44 -12.82
C LEU A 190 0.36 4.08 -11.44
N CYS A 191 1.19 4.13 -10.38
CA CYS A 191 0.74 3.98 -9.00
C CYS A 191 -0.17 5.14 -8.57
N LEU A 192 0.21 6.38 -8.86
CA LEU A 192 -0.58 7.57 -8.56
C LEU A 192 -1.89 7.59 -9.35
N ALA A 193 -1.88 7.18 -10.62
CA ALA A 193 -3.10 7.06 -11.42
C ALA A 193 -4.06 6.02 -10.80
N GLY A 194 -3.53 4.91 -10.28
CA GLY A 194 -4.31 3.93 -9.53
C GLY A 194 -4.79 4.41 -8.16
N VAL A 195 -4.15 5.42 -7.55
CA VAL A 195 -4.62 6.09 -6.33
C VAL A 195 -5.78 7.02 -6.69
N GLU A 196 -5.60 7.86 -7.71
CA GLU A 196 -6.61 8.77 -8.25
C GLU A 196 -7.91 8.02 -8.58
N ALA A 197 -7.83 6.95 -9.38
CA ALA A 197 -8.99 6.12 -9.69
C ALA A 197 -9.57 5.37 -8.46
N GLY A 198 -8.76 5.18 -7.42
CA GLY A 198 -9.08 4.43 -6.21
C GLY A 198 -9.85 5.24 -5.16
N VAL A 199 -9.77 6.58 -5.17
CA VAL A 199 -10.42 7.42 -4.13
C VAL A 199 -11.93 7.22 -4.05
N LYS A 200 -12.56 6.80 -5.17
CA LYS A 200 -13.99 6.45 -5.21
C LYS A 200 -14.36 5.25 -4.35
N PHE A 201 -13.39 4.38 -4.07
CA PHE A 201 -13.58 3.16 -3.28
C PHE A 201 -13.12 3.36 -1.85
N ASN A 202 -11.81 3.50 -1.65
CA ASN A 202 -11.21 3.75 -0.35
C ASN A 202 -9.77 4.28 -0.46
N ILE A 203 -9.29 4.84 0.64
CA ILE A 203 -7.92 5.31 0.85
C ILE A 203 -7.40 4.53 2.07
N PRO A 204 -6.83 3.32 1.86
CA PRO A 204 -6.45 2.43 2.94
C PRO A 204 -5.14 2.85 3.59
N THR A 205 -5.01 2.52 4.87
CA THR A 205 -3.79 2.45 5.67
C THR A 205 -3.79 1.12 6.42
N LEU A 206 -2.97 0.19 5.95
CA LEU A 206 -2.79 -1.15 6.50
C LEU A 206 -1.48 -1.20 7.31
N PHE A 207 -1.62 -1.49 8.60
CA PHE A 207 -0.48 -1.66 9.50
C PHE A 207 0.15 -3.03 9.35
N ARG A 208 1.46 -3.09 9.52
CA ARG A 208 2.24 -4.30 9.23
C ARG A 208 3.49 -4.40 10.08
N SER A 209 3.96 -5.62 10.32
CA SER A 209 5.24 -5.88 10.99
C SER A 209 5.85 -7.19 10.53
N VAL A 210 7.08 -7.47 10.94
CA VAL A 210 7.71 -8.76 10.73
C VAL A 210 7.55 -9.60 12.01
N GLY A 211 7.16 -10.86 11.86
CA GLY A 211 7.04 -11.81 12.96
C GLY A 211 8.39 -12.40 13.38
N PRO A 212 8.44 -13.15 14.50
CA PRO A 212 9.70 -13.66 15.06
C PRO A 212 10.51 -14.56 14.11
N GLN A 213 9.83 -15.27 13.20
CA GLN A 213 10.46 -16.14 12.20
C GLN A 213 10.66 -15.44 10.85
N GLY A 214 10.59 -14.11 10.81
CA GLY A 214 10.78 -13.31 9.60
C GLY A 214 9.57 -13.25 8.67
N GLN A 215 8.43 -13.84 9.06
CA GLN A 215 7.19 -13.83 8.26
C GLN A 215 6.52 -12.45 8.27
N PRO A 216 5.98 -11.99 7.13
CA PRO A 216 5.17 -10.78 7.07
C PRO A 216 3.87 -10.92 7.87
N LEU A 217 3.60 -9.98 8.77
CA LEU A 217 2.36 -9.87 9.53
C LEU A 217 1.59 -8.63 9.08
N TYR A 218 0.30 -8.81 8.81
CA TYR A 218 -0.63 -7.76 8.45
C TYR A 218 -1.65 -7.63 9.57
N HIS A 219 -1.83 -6.42 10.09
CA HIS A 219 -2.68 -6.15 11.25
C HIS A 219 -3.97 -5.47 10.81
N GLY A 220 -4.49 -4.55 11.63
CA GLY A 220 -5.65 -3.74 11.33
C GLY A 220 -5.44 -2.76 10.18
N MET A 221 -6.55 -2.32 9.61
CA MET A 221 -6.59 -1.35 8.52
C MET A 221 -7.58 -0.22 8.85
N VAL A 222 -7.13 1.01 8.67
CA VAL A 222 -7.99 2.21 8.61
C VAL A 222 -8.26 2.50 7.15
N ALA A 223 -9.51 2.56 6.73
CA ALA A 223 -9.89 2.84 5.36
C ALA A 223 -10.83 4.05 5.30
N TRP A 224 -10.30 5.18 4.83
CA TRP A 224 -11.11 6.35 4.49
C TRP A 224 -11.96 6.05 3.27
N MET A 225 -13.25 6.34 3.33
CA MET A 225 -14.19 6.20 2.22
C MET A 225 -14.96 7.52 2.03
N PRO A 226 -14.31 8.58 1.51
CA PRO A 226 -14.92 9.90 1.46
C PRO A 226 -16.23 9.96 0.66
N CYS A 227 -16.34 9.18 -0.43
CA CYS A 227 -17.59 9.07 -1.21
C CYS A 227 -18.76 8.44 -0.45
N LYS A 228 -18.48 7.68 0.62
CA LYS A 228 -19.47 7.11 1.54
C LYS A 228 -19.58 7.88 2.84
N ARG A 229 -18.80 8.96 2.98
CA ARG A 229 -18.67 9.78 4.20
C ARG A 229 -18.43 8.92 5.44
N CYS A 230 -17.44 8.04 5.38
CA CYS A 230 -17.09 7.20 6.52
C CYS A 230 -15.61 6.81 6.57
N ILE A 231 -15.18 6.34 7.74
CA ILE A 231 -13.94 5.61 7.94
C ILE A 231 -14.31 4.21 8.41
N GLU A 232 -13.77 3.19 7.75
CA GLU A 232 -13.88 1.80 8.21
C GLU A 232 -12.62 1.42 9.01
N LEU A 233 -12.84 0.92 10.22
CA LEU A 233 -11.81 0.38 11.10
C LEU A 233 -11.91 -1.15 11.08
N VAL A 234 -10.98 -1.78 10.38
CA VAL A 234 -10.99 -3.21 10.10
C VAL A 234 -9.88 -3.90 10.91
N PRO A 235 -10.19 -4.52 12.07
CA PRO A 235 -9.20 -5.09 12.99
C PRO A 235 -8.47 -6.30 12.40
N ASP A 236 -9.13 -7.06 11.52
CA ASP A 236 -8.57 -8.24 10.87
C ASP A 236 -8.95 -8.24 9.39
N ILE A 237 -7.93 -8.19 8.52
CA ILE A 237 -8.11 -8.12 7.07
C ILE A 237 -8.34 -9.49 6.41
N SER A 238 -8.40 -10.59 7.17
CA SER A 238 -8.75 -11.91 6.63
C SER A 238 -10.19 -11.95 6.14
N LYS A 239 -10.45 -12.64 5.01
CA LYS A 239 -11.76 -12.65 4.32
C LYS A 239 -12.92 -13.05 5.23
N GLU A 240 -12.69 -13.95 6.19
CA GLU A 240 -13.71 -14.44 7.12
C GLU A 240 -14.11 -13.40 8.18
N LYS A 241 -13.16 -12.56 8.60
CA LYS A 241 -13.32 -11.61 9.72
C LYS A 241 -13.51 -10.16 9.31
N LYS A 242 -13.40 -9.84 8.01
CA LYS A 242 -13.77 -8.51 7.45
C LYS A 242 -15.19 -8.04 7.79
N LYS A 243 -16.06 -8.93 8.29
CA LYS A 243 -17.41 -8.59 8.77
C LYS A 243 -17.41 -7.87 10.12
N LEU A 244 -16.36 -8.03 10.93
CA LEU A 244 -16.19 -7.35 12.21
C LEU A 244 -15.46 -6.03 11.94
N LYS A 245 -16.18 -4.98 11.58
CA LYS A 245 -15.61 -3.62 11.42
C LYS A 245 -16.44 -2.61 12.19
N LEU A 246 -15.74 -1.65 12.79
CA LEU A 246 -16.33 -0.44 13.34
C LEU A 246 -16.32 0.63 12.25
N ILE A 247 -17.38 1.43 12.18
CA ILE A 247 -17.53 2.46 11.16
C ILE A 247 -17.71 3.79 11.87
N ILE A 248 -16.85 4.76 11.57
CA ILE A 248 -17.08 6.16 11.88
C ILE A 248 -17.88 6.73 10.70
N GLN A 249 -19.15 7.04 10.90
CA GLN A 249 -20.08 7.41 9.84
C GLN A 249 -20.60 8.83 10.03
N TRP A 250 -20.50 9.64 8.99
CA TRP A 250 -21.15 10.95 8.92
C TRP A 250 -22.55 10.82 8.32
N GLY A 251 -23.46 11.70 8.77
CA GLY A 251 -24.82 11.76 8.26
C GLY A 251 -24.88 12.14 6.78
N LYS A 252 -25.94 11.67 6.08
CA LYS A 252 -26.25 12.14 4.72
C LYS A 252 -26.65 13.62 4.71
N ASN A 253 -27.23 14.09 5.81
CA ASN A 253 -27.62 15.47 6.09
C ASN A 253 -27.29 15.82 7.54
N THR A 254 -27.34 17.11 7.87
CA THR A 254 -27.11 17.64 9.22
C THR A 254 -28.14 17.15 10.24
N ALA A 255 -29.35 16.79 9.80
CA ALA A 255 -30.40 16.22 10.65
C ALA A 255 -30.04 14.84 11.24
N GLY A 256 -29.09 14.11 10.62
CA GLY A 256 -28.56 12.85 11.13
C GLY A 256 -27.17 12.96 11.76
N ALA A 257 -26.64 14.18 11.92
CA ALA A 257 -25.32 14.41 12.49
C ALA A 257 -25.25 13.99 13.97
N GLY A 258 -24.06 13.61 14.41
CA GLY A 258 -23.72 13.51 15.82
C GLY A 258 -23.56 14.87 16.47
N THR A 259 -23.05 14.82 17.69
CA THR A 259 -22.62 15.95 18.50
C THR A 259 -21.10 16.08 18.46
N GLU A 260 -20.56 17.19 18.98
CA GLU A 260 -19.12 17.35 19.19
C GLU A 260 -18.54 16.24 20.08
N ALA A 261 -19.31 15.81 21.09
CA ALA A 261 -18.92 14.69 21.93
C ALA A 261 -18.83 13.36 21.15
N ASP A 262 -19.73 13.14 20.19
CA ASP A 262 -19.64 11.97 19.29
C ASP A 262 -18.40 12.04 18.40
N ALA A 263 -18.03 13.24 17.92
CA ALA A 263 -16.82 13.45 17.12
C ALA A 263 -15.55 13.17 17.92
N ALA A 264 -15.47 13.66 19.16
CA ALA A 264 -14.37 13.37 20.07
C ALA A 264 -14.27 11.86 20.34
N THR A 265 -15.41 11.20 20.62
CA THR A 265 -15.46 9.74 20.80
C THR A 265 -14.96 8.99 19.56
N CYS A 266 -15.33 9.43 18.35
CA CYS A 266 -14.86 8.82 17.11
C CYS A 266 -13.35 9.02 16.88
N ALA A 267 -12.81 10.19 17.20
CA ALA A 267 -11.39 10.47 17.11
C ALA A 267 -10.58 9.62 18.11
N ASP A 268 -11.05 9.54 19.36
CA ASP A 268 -10.47 8.68 20.39
C ASP A 268 -10.49 7.21 19.95
N GLU A 269 -11.60 6.74 19.40
CA GLU A 269 -11.74 5.37 18.92
C GLU A 269 -10.81 5.05 17.74
N LEU A 270 -10.60 5.99 16.81
CA LEU A 270 -9.59 5.85 15.75
C LEU A 270 -8.18 5.70 16.35
N GLU A 271 -7.83 6.51 17.36
CA GLU A 271 -6.54 6.42 18.04
C GLU A 271 -6.38 5.08 18.79
N GLN A 272 -7.41 4.67 19.55
CA GLN A 272 -7.43 3.39 20.25
C GLN A 272 -7.36 2.21 19.29
N PHE A 273 -8.02 2.30 18.14
CA PHE A 273 -7.93 1.29 17.10
C PHE A 273 -6.49 1.10 16.62
N VAL A 274 -5.76 2.18 16.35
CA VAL A 274 -4.35 2.10 15.94
C VAL A 274 -3.49 1.46 17.04
N LYS A 275 -3.73 1.79 18.30
CA LYS A 275 -3.00 1.20 19.45
C LYS A 275 -3.28 -0.29 19.60
N ASN A 276 -4.55 -0.69 19.49
CA ASN A 276 -5.00 -2.06 19.79
C ASN A 276 -4.83 -3.02 18.60
N TYR A 277 -4.97 -2.51 17.38
CA TYR A 277 -5.00 -3.31 16.16
C TYR A 277 -3.92 -2.92 15.14
N GLY A 278 -3.12 -1.88 15.36
CA GLY A 278 -2.00 -1.53 14.48
C GLY A 278 -0.79 -2.46 14.62
N GLY A 279 -0.82 -3.40 15.57
CA GLY A 279 0.32 -4.24 15.91
C GLY A 279 1.44 -3.46 16.63
N PRO A 280 2.62 -4.06 16.80
CA PRO A 280 3.68 -3.50 17.65
C PRO A 280 4.23 -2.15 17.17
N ASN A 281 4.10 -1.85 15.87
CA ASN A 281 4.59 -0.62 15.25
C ASN A 281 3.44 0.34 14.88
N GLY A 282 2.21 0.05 15.27
CA GLY A 282 1.01 0.77 14.84
C GLY A 282 1.09 2.29 15.03
N PRO A 283 1.31 2.79 16.27
CA PRO A 283 1.43 4.21 16.54
C PRO A 283 2.53 4.91 15.74
N GLN A 284 3.72 4.29 15.65
CA GLN A 284 4.85 4.85 14.89
C GLN A 284 4.58 4.88 13.39
N GLN A 285 3.91 3.86 12.86
CA GLN A 285 3.47 3.81 11.47
C GLN A 285 2.38 4.83 11.17
N TRP A 286 1.47 5.10 12.11
CA TRP A 286 0.43 6.10 11.94
C TRP A 286 0.98 7.53 11.93
N ALA A 287 2.01 7.81 12.72
CA ALA A 287 2.72 9.09 12.68
C ALA A 287 3.68 9.24 11.48
N ALA A 288 3.94 8.16 10.73
CA ALA A 288 4.95 8.16 9.69
C ALA A 288 4.57 9.12 8.55
N ASP A 289 5.51 10.00 8.18
CA ASP A 289 5.36 11.00 7.11
C ASP A 289 4.14 11.94 7.27
N GLY A 290 3.60 12.07 8.49
CA GLY A 290 2.45 12.92 8.80
C GLY A 290 1.12 12.38 8.27
N ILE A 291 0.99 11.07 8.02
CA ILE A 291 -0.29 10.52 7.52
C ILE A 291 -1.44 10.64 8.54
N ASN A 292 -1.14 10.61 9.84
CA ASN A 292 -2.10 10.93 10.89
C ASN A 292 -2.56 12.39 10.77
N THR A 293 -1.63 13.34 10.63
CA THR A 293 -1.96 14.76 10.47
C THR A 293 -2.83 14.99 9.23
N PHE A 294 -2.51 14.35 8.10
CA PHE A 294 -3.36 14.43 6.90
C PHE A 294 -4.75 13.81 7.12
N SER A 295 -4.82 12.69 7.85
CA SER A 295 -6.09 12.08 8.27
C SER A 295 -6.90 13.02 9.17
N ASP A 296 -6.28 13.68 10.13
CA ASP A 296 -6.93 14.60 11.07
C ASP A 296 -7.48 15.83 10.34
N MET A 297 -6.72 16.36 9.36
CA MET A 297 -7.20 17.44 8.50
C MET A 297 -8.42 17.02 7.66
N MET A 298 -8.41 15.81 7.09
CA MET A 298 -9.60 15.29 6.39
C MET A 298 -10.79 15.11 7.34
N PHE A 299 -10.55 14.67 8.57
CA PHE A 299 -11.59 14.52 9.60
C PHE A 299 -12.20 15.86 9.99
N ALA A 300 -11.37 16.88 10.20
CA ALA A 300 -11.83 18.23 10.50
C ALA A 300 -12.69 18.81 9.37
N GLU A 301 -12.24 18.71 8.12
CA GLU A 301 -13.02 19.19 6.96
C GLU A 301 -14.30 18.36 6.75
N ALA A 302 -14.27 17.06 7.00
CA ALA A 302 -15.45 16.20 7.00
C ALA A 302 -16.47 16.63 8.05
N CYS A 303 -16.03 16.94 9.28
CA CYS A 303 -16.91 17.49 10.31
C CYS A 303 -17.50 18.84 9.91
N ALA A 304 -16.69 19.74 9.35
CA ALA A 304 -17.15 21.05 8.91
C ALA A 304 -18.16 21.00 7.75
N LEU A 305 -18.02 20.03 6.84
CA LEU A 305 -18.88 19.89 5.65
C LEU A 305 -20.10 19.00 5.89
N TRP A 306 -19.97 17.95 6.68
CA TRP A 306 -20.98 16.90 6.81
C TRP A 306 -21.65 16.84 8.20
N GLY A 307 -21.22 17.68 9.14
CA GLY A 307 -21.60 17.62 10.55
C GLY A 307 -20.76 16.59 11.32
N TYR A 308 -21.10 16.30 12.58
CA TYR A 308 -20.31 15.38 13.39
C TYR A 308 -20.62 13.90 13.08
N PRO A 309 -19.63 12.99 13.12
CA PRO A 309 -19.85 11.57 12.89
C PRO A 309 -20.41 10.86 14.13
N LYS A 310 -20.83 9.59 13.93
CA LYS A 310 -21.15 8.64 15.00
C LYS A 310 -20.44 7.31 14.76
N LEU A 311 -20.22 6.56 15.83
CA LEU A 311 -19.80 5.17 15.76
C LEU A 311 -20.98 4.26 15.39
N VAL A 312 -20.79 3.46 14.35
CA VAL A 312 -21.75 2.46 13.87
C VAL A 312 -21.10 1.08 13.96
N ASN A 313 -21.80 0.15 14.63
CA ASN A 313 -21.36 -1.22 14.98
C ASN A 313 -20.20 -1.26 15.98
N LYS A 314 -20.49 -1.42 17.28
CA LYS A 314 -19.45 -1.57 18.31
C LYS A 314 -18.65 -2.86 18.11
N MET A 315 -17.33 -2.75 18.01
CA MET A 315 -16.43 -3.90 18.14
C MET A 315 -16.28 -4.25 19.62
N THR A 316 -16.37 -5.53 19.94
CA THR A 316 -15.91 -6.01 21.25
C THR A 316 -14.38 -6.01 21.22
N PRO A 317 -13.69 -5.40 22.20
CA PRO A 317 -12.23 -5.46 22.29
C PRO A 317 -11.75 -6.92 22.29
N PRO A 318 -10.54 -7.22 21.77
CA PRO A 318 -9.96 -8.53 21.97
C PRO A 318 -9.73 -8.73 23.48
N PRO A 319 -9.82 -9.97 24.01
CA PRO A 319 -9.41 -10.23 25.38
C PRO A 319 -7.95 -9.77 25.56
N ALA A 320 -7.69 -9.06 26.67
CA ALA A 320 -6.34 -8.64 27.03
C ALA A 320 -5.42 -9.88 27.06
N LYS A 321 -4.30 -9.78 26.34
CA LYS A 321 -3.25 -10.80 26.35
C LYS A 321 -2.19 -10.47 27.39
#